data_AF-A0A6L8AEG2-F1
#
_entry.id   AF-A0A6L8AEG2-F1
#
_cell.length_a   1.000
_cell.length_b   1.000
_cell.length_c   1.000
_cell.angle_alpha   90.00
_cell.angle_beta   90.00
_cell.angle_gamma   90.00
#
_symmetry.space_group_name_H-M   'P 1'
#
loop_
_entity.id
_entity.type
_entity.pdbx_description
1 polymer ?
#
loop_
_entity_poly.entity_id
_entity_poly.type
_entity_poly.pdbx_seq_one_letter_code
_entity_poly.pdbx_strand_id
1 'polypeptide(L)'
;MLELDLLFRPFVESCFTQLSTEMQIALDELLQRDDFELLELTQQPDQIPTYSSLIRTVLQFRTSGTIADINLMQTSVKKHQVGPLTDE
;
A
#
# COMPACT_ATOMS: atom_id res chain seq x y z
N MET A 1 -1.47 -19.39 7.83
CA MET A 1 -2.91 -19.68 8.08
C MET A 1 -3.71 -19.57 6.78
N LEU A 2 -4.71 -20.45 6.54
CA LEU A 2 -5.48 -20.45 5.28
C LEU A 2 -6.18 -19.11 4.98
N GLU A 3 -6.73 -18.43 5.99
CA GLU A 3 -7.37 -17.12 5.80
C GLU A 3 -6.40 -16.06 5.30
N LEU A 4 -5.17 -16.05 5.82
CA LEU A 4 -4.11 -15.13 5.37
C LEU A 4 -3.61 -15.50 3.98
N ASP A 5 -3.45 -16.79 3.68
CA ASP A 5 -3.11 -17.26 2.34
C ASP A 5 -4.14 -16.78 1.30
N LEU A 6 -5.43 -16.89 1.60
CA LEU A 6 -6.51 -16.42 0.72
C LEU A 6 -6.55 -14.90 0.57
N LEU A 7 -5.95 -14.15 1.50
CA LEU A 7 -5.93 -12.70 1.50
C LEU A 7 -4.71 -12.14 0.77
N PHE A 8 -3.52 -12.60 1.17
CA PHE A 8 -2.24 -12.04 0.73
C PHE A 8 -1.73 -12.67 -0.56
N ARG A 9 -1.94 -13.98 -0.77
CA ARG A 9 -1.44 -14.66 -1.99
C ARG A 9 -1.99 -14.07 -3.29
N PRO A 10 -3.31 -13.93 -3.48
CA PRO A 10 -3.82 -13.35 -4.73
C PRO A 10 -3.44 -11.87 -4.88
N PHE A 11 -3.27 -11.15 -3.77
CA PHE A 11 -2.78 -9.77 -3.78
C PHE A 11 -1.32 -9.68 -4.24
N VAL A 12 -0.42 -10.50 -3.69
CA VAL A 12 0.98 -10.55 -4.09
C VAL A 12 1.10 -10.93 -5.57
N GLU A 13 0.39 -11.97 -6.00
CA GLU A 13 0.44 -12.44 -7.39
C GLU A 13 -0.07 -11.39 -8.40
N SER A 14 -1.08 -10.60 -8.01
CA SER A 14 -1.73 -9.64 -8.93
C SER A 14 -1.14 -8.24 -8.88
N CYS A 15 -0.58 -7.83 -7.73
CA CYS A 15 -0.35 -6.42 -7.42
C CYS A 15 1.06 -6.12 -6.94
N PHE A 16 1.87 -7.11 -6.53
CA PHE A 16 3.21 -6.88 -6.00
C PHE A 16 4.09 -6.03 -6.94
N THR A 17 4.05 -6.32 -8.24
CA THR A 17 4.83 -5.59 -9.27
C THR A 17 4.34 -4.16 -9.52
N GLN A 18 3.14 -3.83 -9.07
CA GLN A 18 2.55 -2.49 -9.20
C GLN A 18 2.81 -1.61 -7.97
N LEU A 19 3.22 -2.21 -6.84
CA LEU A 19 3.59 -1.49 -5.63
C LEU A 19 4.92 -0.76 -5.82
N SER A 20 5.08 0.38 -5.14
CA SER A 20 6.38 1.04 -5.03
C SER A 20 7.38 0.16 -4.27
N THR A 21 8.68 0.38 -4.47
CA THR A 21 9.72 -0.37 -3.76
C THR A 21 9.55 -0.29 -2.24
N GLU A 22 9.17 0.87 -1.71
CA GLU A 22 8.90 1.06 -0.28
C GLU A 22 7.72 0.20 0.21
N MET A 23 6.64 0.11 -0.57
CA MET A 23 5.49 -0.74 -0.24
C MET A 23 5.79 -2.24 -0.40
N GLN A 24 6.65 -2.62 -1.35
CA GLN A 24 7.11 -4.00 -1.49
C GLN A 24 7.94 -4.42 -0.28
N ILE A 25 8.86 -3.56 0.19
CA ILE A 25 9.64 -3.80 1.41
C ILE A 25 8.71 -3.91 2.62
N ALA A 26 7.77 -2.97 2.77
CA ALA A 26 6.81 -3.00 3.87
C ALA A 26 5.91 -4.25 3.84
N LEU A 27 5.58 -4.77 2.66
CA LEU A 27 4.84 -6.02 2.51
C LEU A 27 5.68 -7.25 2.88
N ASP A 28 6.96 -7.28 2.50
CA ASP A 28 7.87 -8.35 2.90
C ASP A 28 8.02 -8.39 4.43
N GLU A 29 8.28 -7.23 5.05
CA GLU A 29 8.34 -7.11 6.52
C GLU A 29 7.04 -7.53 7.20
N LEU A 30 5.89 -7.15 6.63
CA LEU A 30 4.58 -7.54 7.14
C LEU A 30 4.40 -9.06 7.09
N LEU A 31 4.74 -9.71 5.97
CA LEU A 31 4.61 -11.16 5.77
C LEU A 31 5.57 -11.99 6.62
N GLN A 32 6.62 -11.39 7.18
CA GLN A 32 7.52 -12.05 8.14
C GLN A 32 6.97 -12.08 9.57
N ARG A 33 5.87 -11.38 9.86
CA ARG A 33 5.24 -11.40 11.19
C ARG A 33 4.49 -12.69 11.46
N ASP A 34 4.27 -12.97 12.74
CA ASP A 34 3.46 -14.11 13.17
C ASP A 34 2.04 -14.04 12.59
N ASP A 35 1.51 -15.21 12.20
CA ASP A 35 0.17 -15.35 11.62
C ASP A 35 -0.93 -14.70 12.50
N PHE A 36 -0.81 -14.78 13.83
CA PHE A 36 -1.76 -14.16 14.75
C PHE A 36 -1.72 -12.63 14.69
N GLU A 37 -0.52 -12.05 14.64
CA GLU A 37 -0.34 -10.59 14.53
C GLU A 37 -0.85 -10.10 13.17
N LEU A 38 -0.55 -10.83 12.10
CA LEU A 38 -1.07 -10.54 10.76
C LEU A 38 -2.59 -10.54 10.73
N LEU A 39 -3.21 -11.56 11.34
CA LEU A 39 -4.67 -11.64 11.42
C LEU A 39 -5.26 -10.48 12.24
N GLU A 40 -4.65 -10.11 13.36
CA GLU A 40 -5.08 -8.97 14.16
C GLU A 40 -4.98 -7.66 13.35
N LEU A 41 -3.89 -7.47 12.62
CA LEU A 41 -3.68 -6.32 11.75
C LEU A 41 -4.71 -6.24 10.62
N THR A 42 -5.16 -7.37 10.07
CA THR A 42 -6.25 -7.38 9.07
C THR A 42 -7.61 -7.00 9.66
N GLN A 43 -7.81 -7.20 10.96
CA GLN A 43 -9.02 -6.77 11.68
C GLN A 43 -8.92 -5.33 12.17
N GLN A 44 -7.71 -4.86 12.48
CA GLN A 44 -7.41 -3.54 13.00
C GLN A 44 -6.24 -2.90 12.21
N PRO A 45 -6.47 -2.46 10.96
CA PRO A 45 -5.40 -1.94 10.10
C PRO A 45 -4.72 -0.68 10.67
N ASP A 46 -5.41 0.07 11.53
CA ASP A 46 -4.90 1.28 12.17
C ASP A 46 -4.00 1.01 13.39
N GLN A 47 -3.86 -0.26 13.81
CA GLN A 47 -3.04 -0.60 14.98
C GLN A 47 -1.55 -0.28 14.77
N ILE A 48 -1.06 -0.43 13.53
CA ILE A 48 0.32 -0.09 13.16
C ILE A 48 0.29 0.87 11.98
N PRO A 49 0.55 2.17 12.20
CA PRO A 49 0.47 3.20 11.17
C PRO A 49 1.29 2.87 9.92
N THR A 50 2.46 2.26 10.10
CA THR A 50 3.39 1.86 9.03
C THR A 50 2.73 0.96 7.98
N TYR A 51 1.91 0.00 8.42
CA TYR A 51 1.29 -0.98 7.52
C TYR A 51 -0.18 -0.68 7.21
N SER A 52 -0.77 0.33 7.87
CA SER A 52 -2.20 0.64 7.77
C SER A 52 -2.69 0.84 6.34
N SER A 53 -1.96 1.64 5.55
CA SER A 53 -2.28 1.88 4.14
C SER A 53 -2.18 0.59 3.33
N LEU A 54 -1.12 -0.19 3.52
CA LEU A 54 -0.89 -1.44 2.80
C LEU A 54 -1.97 -2.48 3.11
N ILE A 55 -2.30 -2.68 4.39
CA ILE A 55 -3.35 -3.62 4.82
C ILE A 55 -4.70 -3.19 4.25
N ARG A 56 -5.01 -1.89 4.27
CA ARG A 56 -6.24 -1.38 3.64
C ARG A 56 -6.26 -1.65 2.14
N THR A 57 -5.15 -1.51 1.44
CA THR A 57 -5.05 -1.86 0.02
C THR A 57 -5.30 -3.35 -0.23
N VAL A 58 -4.74 -4.23 0.61
CA VAL A 58 -4.97 -5.68 0.54
C VAL A 58 -6.45 -6.02 0.78
N LEU A 59 -7.06 -5.43 1.81
CA LEU A 59 -8.47 -5.61 2.14
C LEU A 59 -9.39 -5.08 1.04
N GLN A 60 -9.05 -3.94 0.44
CA GLN A 60 -9.78 -3.39 -0.69
C GLN A 60 -9.71 -4.34 -1.88
N PHE A 61 -8.51 -4.79 -2.25
CA PHE A 61 -8.31 -5.75 -3.34
C PHE A 61 -9.15 -7.02 -3.17
N ARG A 62 -9.26 -7.55 -1.94
CA ARG A 62 -10.13 -8.70 -1.65
C ARG A 62 -11.59 -8.45 -2.03
N THR A 63 -12.09 -7.22 -1.82
CA THR A 63 -13.49 -6.86 -2.09
C THR A 63 -13.76 -6.48 -3.54
N SER A 64 -12.83 -5.79 -4.21
CA SER A 64 -13.02 -5.23 -5.55
C SER A 64 -12.29 -6.01 -6.66
N GLY A 65 -11.41 -6.94 -6.33
CA GLY A 65 -10.52 -7.65 -7.27
C GLY A 65 -9.52 -6.75 -8.01
N THR A 66 -9.47 -5.47 -7.67
CA THR A 66 -8.68 -4.44 -8.34
C THR A 66 -8.20 -3.40 -7.32
N ILE A 67 -6.98 -2.90 -7.48
CA ILE A 67 -6.50 -1.78 -6.67
C ILE A 67 -6.81 -0.50 -7.43
N ALA A 68 -7.89 0.18 -7.04
CA ALA A 68 -8.32 1.41 -7.70
C ALA A 68 -7.39 2.61 -7.43
N ASP A 69 -6.46 2.49 -6.47
CA ASP A 69 -5.77 3.66 -5.88
C ASP A 69 -4.27 3.39 -5.56
N ILE A 70 -3.51 2.79 -6.47
CA ILE A 70 -2.02 2.85 -6.38
C ILE A 70 -1.55 4.24 -6.85
N ASN A 71 -2.00 5.27 -6.15
CA ASN A 71 -1.46 6.63 -6.23
C ASN A 71 -1.05 7.10 -4.83
N LEU A 72 -0.57 6.15 -4.02
CA LEU A 72 0.01 6.44 -2.72
C LEU A 72 1.43 7.01 -2.93
N MET A 73 1.50 8.35 -2.90
CA MET A 73 2.71 9.18 -2.76
C MET A 73 3.63 9.31 -3.99
N GLN A 74 3.13 9.89 -5.09
CA GLN A 74 3.93 10.93 -5.75
C GLN A 74 3.65 12.25 -5.04
N THR A 75 4.54 12.61 -4.11
CA THR A 75 4.56 13.95 -3.54
C THR A 75 4.59 14.98 -4.67
N SER A 76 3.68 15.94 -4.57
CA SER A 76 3.63 17.14 -5.37
C SER A 76 5.01 17.78 -5.50
N VAL A 77 5.70 17.58 -6.62
CA VAL A 77 6.69 18.57 -7.08
C VAL A 77 5.88 19.78 -7.48
N LYS A 78 5.84 20.76 -6.57
CA LYS A 78 5.20 22.07 -6.76
C LYS A 78 5.51 22.58 -8.16
N LYS A 79 4.44 22.85 -8.93
CA LYS A 79 4.46 23.83 -10.02
C LYS A 79 4.86 25.18 -9.40
N HIS A 80 6.14 25.50 -9.35
CA HIS A 80 6.54 26.90 -9.19
C HIS A 80 6.55 27.52 -10.57
N GLN A 81 5.37 28.03 -10.89
CA GLN A 81 5.13 29.04 -11.90
C GLN A 81 5.97 30.27 -11.55
N VAL A 82 7.21 30.32 -12.05
CA VAL A 82 7.92 31.59 -12.20
C VAL A 82 7.38 32.20 -13.49
N GLY A 83 6.41 33.09 -13.32
CA GLY A 83 5.97 34.00 -14.37
C GLY A 83 7.13 34.88 -14.84
N PRO A 84 6.98 35.51 -16.02
CA PRO A 84 8.08 36.13 -16.75
C PRO A 84 8.70 37.28 -15.95
N LEU A 85 10.03 37.30 -15.87
CA LEU A 85 10.78 38.50 -15.53
C LEU A 85 10.56 39.49 -16.68
N THR A 86 9.73 40.49 -16.44
CA THR A 86 9.58 41.66 -17.29
C THR A 86 10.94 42.37 -17.36
N ASP A 87 11.42 42.57 -18.58
CA ASP A 87 12.57 43.40 -18.93
C ASP A 87 12.05 44.86 -18.99
N GLU A 88 12.37 45.67 -17.98
CA GLU A 88 12.32 47.15 -18.02
C GLU A 88 13.38 47.74 -17.08
#